data_AF-A0A183DWV2-F1
#
_entry.id   AF-A0A183DWV2-F1
#
_cell.length_a   1.000
_cell.length_b   1.000
_cell.length_c   1.000
_cell.angle_alpha   90.00
_cell.angle_beta   90.00
_cell.angle_gamma   90.00
#
_symmetry.space_group_name_H-M   'P 1'
#
loop_
_entity.id
_entity.type
_entity.pdbx_description
1 polymer ?
#
loop_
_entity_poly.entity_id
_entity_poly.type
_entity_poly.pdbx_seq_one_letter_code
_entity_poly.pdbx_strand_id
1 'polypeptide(L)'
;LFLRSAIEEWFADASKDGAEGETEAQRRQKELIAEQQSNLSAKINDCMEKAEALGALGKVDEAKEQVRQADKFKQERAALDRLLAQSANPTSHIEDLANQLTKPMEVCQVCGCFMLVNDVQQRIDDHYAGKQHMAYARIRATIEEMDRKREERRKHRYICRRYHPYLLKALEKEREEKERKDREKKERDERDRRDERDRERERERDRDRDRERDRDRDRDRKRDDRDRGCVL
;
A
#
# COMPACT_ATOMS: atom_id res chain seq x y z
N LEU A 1 -46.37 -16.49 14.25
CA LEU A 1 -46.90 -15.24 13.65
C LEU A 1 -47.04 -14.13 14.69
N PHE A 2 -47.69 -14.38 15.84
CA PHE A 2 -47.88 -13.39 16.90
C PHE A 2 -46.57 -12.80 17.49
N LEU A 3 -45.58 -13.65 17.78
CA LEU A 3 -44.27 -13.22 18.28
C LEU A 3 -43.48 -12.35 17.30
N ARG A 4 -43.64 -12.57 15.99
CA ARG A 4 -42.93 -11.79 14.97
C ARG A 4 -43.53 -10.38 14.83
N SER A 5 -44.86 -10.29 14.90
CA SER A 5 -45.58 -9.00 14.94
C SER A 5 -45.22 -8.18 16.17
N ALA A 6 -45.15 -8.81 17.35
CA ALA A 6 -44.78 -8.13 18.58
C ALA A 6 -43.32 -7.63 18.58
N ILE A 7 -42.40 -8.38 17.96
CA ILE A 7 -41.00 -7.95 17.80
C ILE A 7 -40.88 -6.82 16.78
N GLU A 8 -41.63 -6.85 15.68
CA GLU A 8 -41.63 -5.78 14.68
C GLU A 8 -42.28 -4.48 15.21
N GLU A 9 -43.35 -4.56 16.01
CA GLU A 9 -43.92 -3.41 16.73
C GLU A 9 -42.94 -2.86 17.78
N TRP A 10 -42.28 -3.73 18.55
CA TRP A 10 -41.29 -3.29 19.53
C TRP A 10 -40.07 -2.63 18.87
N PHE A 11 -39.63 -3.12 17.70
CA PHE A 11 -38.58 -2.47 16.91
C PHE A 11 -39.04 -1.13 16.31
N ALA A 12 -40.31 -1.00 15.92
CA ALA A 12 -40.87 0.25 15.39
C ALA A 12 -41.05 1.32 16.47
N ASP A 13 -41.48 0.94 17.68
CA ASP A 13 -41.52 1.83 18.85
C ASP A 13 -40.10 2.20 19.30
N ALA A 14 -39.18 1.23 19.41
CA ALA A 14 -37.79 1.51 19.78
C ALA A 14 -37.07 2.41 18.75
N SER A 15 -37.43 2.32 17.46
CA SER A 15 -36.90 3.20 16.42
C SER A 15 -37.55 4.59 16.41
N LYS A 16 -38.75 4.75 16.99
CA LYS A 16 -39.38 6.06 17.26
C LYS A 16 -38.76 6.71 18.51
N ASP A 17 -38.51 5.92 19.54
CA ASP A 17 -37.90 6.37 20.80
C ASP A 17 -36.42 6.76 20.61
N GLY A 18 -35.72 6.14 19.65
CA GLY A 18 -34.37 6.54 19.23
C GLY A 18 -34.29 7.86 18.45
N ALA A 19 -35.44 8.45 18.09
CA ALA A 19 -35.57 9.75 17.44
C ALA A 19 -36.23 10.80 18.35
N GLU A 20 -36.23 10.57 19.66
CA GLU A 20 -36.76 11.55 20.62
C GLU A 20 -35.73 12.63 20.93
N GLY A 21 -35.85 13.71 20.16
CA GLY A 21 -35.93 15.08 20.67
C GLY A 21 -34.73 15.61 21.45
N GLU A 22 -34.14 16.69 20.94
CA GLU A 22 -33.34 17.62 21.75
C GLU A 22 -33.96 17.77 23.14
N THR A 23 -33.20 17.40 24.17
CA THR A 23 -33.69 17.43 25.56
C THR A 23 -34.28 18.80 25.87
N GLU A 24 -35.34 18.86 26.69
CA GLU A 24 -35.97 20.13 27.05
C GLU A 24 -34.97 21.15 27.62
N ALA A 25 -33.91 20.66 28.27
CA ALA A 25 -32.77 21.45 28.73
C ALA A 25 -31.94 22.03 27.57
N GLN A 26 -31.62 21.25 26.54
CA GLN A 26 -30.93 21.73 25.33
C GLN A 26 -31.76 22.77 24.58
N ARG A 27 -33.08 22.58 24.50
CA ARG A 27 -33.98 23.53 23.84
C ARG A 27 -34.02 24.88 24.58
N ARG A 28 -34.18 24.86 25.91
CA ARG A 28 -34.09 26.06 26.76
C ARG A 28 -32.73 26.74 26.65
N GLN A 29 -31.65 25.96 26.60
CA GLN A 29 -30.30 26.49 26.42
C GLN A 29 -30.12 27.16 25.05
N LYS A 30 -30.64 26.57 23.97
CA LYS A 30 -30.61 27.18 22.63
C LYS A 30 -31.42 28.46 22.56
N GLU A 31 -32.60 28.49 23.19
CA GLU A 31 -33.45 29.69 23.28
C GLU A 31 -32.73 30.82 24.03
N LEU A 32 -32.08 30.52 25.16
CA LEU A 32 -31.30 31.49 25.92
C LEU A 32 -30.10 32.04 25.11
N ILE A 33 -29.38 31.17 24.39
CA ILE A 33 -28.26 31.62 23.55
C ILE A 33 -28.77 32.45 22.36
N ALA A 34 -29.88 32.05 21.73
CA ALA A 34 -30.50 32.82 20.65
C ALA A 34 -30.97 34.21 21.11
N GLU A 35 -31.53 34.31 22.33
CA GLU A 35 -31.89 35.59 22.94
C GLU A 35 -30.65 36.46 23.21
N GLN A 36 -29.56 35.86 23.72
CA GLN A 36 -28.29 36.56 23.89
C GLN A 36 -27.70 37.05 22.56
N GLN A 37 -27.80 36.26 21.50
CA GLN A 37 -27.37 36.66 20.16
C GLN A 37 -28.21 37.80 19.58
N SER A 38 -29.53 37.78 19.79
CA SER A 38 -30.43 38.86 19.41
C SER A 38 -30.05 40.16 20.13
N ASN A 39 -29.84 40.08 21.44
CA ASN A 39 -29.42 41.22 22.27
C ASN A 39 -28.05 41.79 21.85
N LEU A 40 -27.07 40.94 21.54
CA LEU A 40 -25.77 41.38 21.01
C LEU A 40 -25.91 42.00 19.62
N SER A 41 -26.79 41.47 18.77
CA SER A 41 -27.06 42.01 17.43
C SER A 41 -27.68 43.41 17.51
N ALA A 42 -28.63 43.62 18.43
CA ALA A 42 -29.19 44.94 18.69
C ALA A 42 -28.10 45.94 19.16
N LYS A 43 -27.24 45.53 20.10
CA LYS A 43 -26.12 46.36 20.57
C LYS A 43 -25.11 46.70 19.47
N ILE A 44 -24.83 45.76 18.56
CA ILE A 44 -23.96 46.00 17.41
C ILE A 44 -24.59 47.07 16.51
N ASN A 45 -25.88 46.95 16.20
CA ASN A 45 -26.58 47.93 15.36
C ASN A 45 -26.59 49.32 15.99
N ASP A 46 -26.89 49.44 17.29
CA ASP A 46 -26.83 50.72 18.03
C ASP A 46 -25.43 51.37 18.00
N CYS A 47 -24.37 50.56 18.16
CA CYS A 47 -22.99 51.07 18.06
C CYS A 47 -22.63 51.49 16.63
N MET A 48 -23.13 50.78 15.62
CA MET A 48 -22.91 51.12 14.21
C MET A 48 -23.65 52.41 13.82
N GLU A 49 -24.91 52.59 14.23
CA GLU A 49 -25.65 53.84 14.00
C GLU A 49 -24.96 55.05 14.65
N LYS A 50 -24.45 54.89 15.88
CA LYS A 50 -23.66 55.93 16.55
C LYS A 50 -22.36 56.24 15.81
N ALA A 51 -21.68 55.21 15.29
CA ALA A 51 -20.48 55.39 14.49
C ALA A 51 -20.77 56.14 13.18
N GLU A 52 -21.89 55.84 12.52
CA GLU A 52 -22.34 56.52 11.30
C GLU A 52 -22.68 57.99 11.56
N ALA A 53 -23.41 58.29 12.63
CA ALA A 53 -23.74 59.66 13.03
C ALA A 53 -22.49 60.50 13.36
N LEU A 54 -21.55 59.93 14.12
CA LEU A 54 -20.27 60.59 14.44
C LEU A 54 -19.37 60.74 13.20
N GLY A 55 -19.43 59.78 12.28
CA GLY A 55 -18.75 59.82 10.99
C GLY A 55 -19.27 60.94 10.09
N ALA A 56 -20.60 61.11 10.02
CA ALA A 56 -21.24 62.19 9.25
C ALA A 56 -20.88 63.58 9.78
N LEU A 57 -20.64 63.70 11.09
CA LEU A 57 -20.16 64.93 11.75
C LEU A 57 -18.64 65.17 11.59
N GLY A 58 -17.92 64.27 10.92
CA GLY A 58 -16.48 64.39 10.69
C GLY A 58 -15.59 64.01 11.88
N LYS A 59 -16.16 63.45 12.95
CA LYS A 59 -15.42 63.01 14.15
C LYS A 59 -14.89 61.59 13.99
N VAL A 60 -13.87 61.46 13.14
CA VAL A 60 -13.33 60.16 12.70
C VAL A 60 -12.79 59.31 13.86
N ASP A 61 -12.14 59.90 14.86
CA ASP A 61 -11.54 59.14 15.96
C ASP A 61 -12.58 58.57 16.94
N GLU A 62 -13.64 59.33 17.24
CA GLU A 62 -14.76 58.87 18.07
C GLU A 62 -15.57 57.77 17.35
N ALA A 63 -15.78 57.92 16.03
CA ALA A 63 -16.44 56.91 15.22
C ALA A 63 -15.66 55.58 15.17
N LYS A 64 -14.32 55.65 15.02
CA LYS A 64 -13.46 54.45 15.06
C LYS A 64 -13.54 53.70 16.39
N GLU A 65 -13.67 54.42 17.50
CA GLU A 65 -13.81 53.77 18.81
C GLU A 65 -15.17 53.07 18.94
N GLN A 66 -16.25 53.65 18.44
CA GLN A 66 -17.57 52.99 18.39
C GLN A 66 -17.55 51.72 17.52
N VAL A 67 -16.84 51.75 16.39
CA VAL A 67 -16.65 50.55 15.53
C VAL A 67 -15.84 49.47 16.26
N ARG A 68 -14.78 49.82 17.00
CA ARG A 68 -14.04 48.84 17.82
C ARG A 68 -14.92 48.19 18.88
N GLN A 69 -15.85 48.94 19.48
CA GLN A 69 -16.81 48.38 20.43
C GLN A 69 -17.79 47.43 19.74
N ALA A 70 -18.29 47.79 18.55
CA ALA A 70 -19.10 46.89 17.73
C ALA A 70 -18.34 45.60 17.37
N ASP A 71 -17.04 45.68 17.07
CA ASP A 71 -16.23 44.50 16.76
C ASP A 71 -16.01 43.58 17.98
N LYS A 72 -15.91 44.14 19.20
CA LYS A 72 -15.91 43.32 20.43
C LYS A 72 -17.21 42.54 20.59
N PHE A 73 -18.36 43.19 20.41
CA PHE A 73 -19.66 42.51 20.48
C PHE A 73 -19.84 41.48 19.35
N LYS A 74 -19.28 41.71 18.16
CA LYS A 74 -19.23 40.70 17.08
C LYS A 74 -18.40 39.48 17.47
N GLN A 75 -17.27 39.68 18.15
CA GLN A 75 -16.43 38.57 18.64
C GLN A 75 -17.17 37.74 19.70
N GLU A 76 -17.86 38.40 20.63
CA GLU A 76 -18.70 37.72 21.63
C GLU A 76 -19.84 36.93 20.98
N ARG A 77 -20.50 37.52 19.97
CA ARG A 77 -21.55 36.82 19.21
C ARG A 77 -21.01 35.60 18.46
N ALA A 78 -19.85 35.73 17.81
CA ALA A 78 -19.19 34.61 17.14
C ALA A 78 -18.74 33.50 18.11
N ALA A 79 -18.40 33.85 19.36
CA ALA A 79 -18.12 32.86 20.40
C ALA A 79 -19.39 32.11 20.83
N LEU A 80 -20.52 32.81 20.98
CA LEU A 80 -21.82 32.17 21.24
C LEU A 80 -22.28 31.28 20.09
N ASP A 81 -22.07 31.70 18.82
CA ASP A 81 -22.33 30.85 17.64
C ASP A 81 -21.53 29.55 17.68
N ARG A 82 -20.25 29.60 18.08
CA ARG A 82 -19.43 28.40 18.24
C ARG A 82 -19.94 27.49 19.34
N LEU A 83 -20.40 28.03 20.47
CA LEU A 83 -20.99 27.26 21.57
C LEU A 83 -22.33 26.62 21.15
N LEU A 84 -23.13 27.31 20.34
CA LEU A 84 -24.35 26.77 19.74
C LEU A 84 -24.04 25.62 18.76
N ALA A 85 -23.05 25.79 17.89
CA ALA A 85 -22.60 24.74 16.97
C ALA A 85 -22.09 23.50 17.71
N GLN A 86 -21.38 23.69 18.83
CA GLN A 86 -20.90 22.61 19.70
C GLN A 86 -22.04 21.88 20.43
N SER A 87 -23.10 22.60 20.81
CA SER A 87 -24.24 22.01 21.54
C SER A 87 -25.31 21.39 20.63
N ALA A 88 -25.39 21.82 19.36
CA ALA A 88 -26.36 21.33 18.40
C ALA A 88 -26.06 19.91 17.89
N ASN A 89 -24.79 19.47 17.88
CA ASN A 89 -24.40 18.13 17.45
C ASN A 89 -23.45 17.45 18.47
N PRO A 90 -23.97 16.83 19.53
CA PRO A 90 -23.15 16.05 20.46
C PRO A 90 -22.51 14.82 19.79
N THR A 91 -23.14 14.28 18.74
CA THR A 91 -22.62 13.16 17.94
C THR A 91 -21.39 13.57 17.13
N SER A 92 -21.40 14.72 16.45
CA SER A 92 -20.22 15.19 15.72
C SER A 92 -19.11 15.64 16.66
N HIS A 93 -19.41 16.11 17.87
CA HIS A 93 -18.36 16.43 18.86
C HIS A 93 -17.73 15.17 19.45
N ILE A 94 -18.49 14.09 19.69
CA ILE A 94 -17.89 12.80 20.08
C ILE A 94 -17.11 12.22 18.91
N GLU A 95 -17.59 12.34 17.68
CA GLU A 95 -16.84 11.91 16.49
C GLU A 95 -15.59 12.76 16.24
N ASP A 96 -15.65 14.08 16.42
CA ASP A 96 -14.50 14.99 16.26
C ASP A 96 -13.51 14.84 17.41
N LEU A 97 -13.99 14.67 18.65
CA LEU A 97 -13.15 14.40 19.81
C LEU A 97 -12.58 12.98 19.75
N ALA A 98 -13.36 12.00 19.29
CA ALA A 98 -12.85 10.66 18.97
C ALA A 98 -11.84 10.76 17.84
N ASN A 99 -12.09 11.46 16.73
CA ASN A 99 -11.12 11.65 15.65
C ASN A 99 -9.85 12.41 16.11
N GLN A 100 -9.96 13.30 17.11
CA GLN A 100 -8.83 13.93 17.77
C GLN A 100 -8.08 12.98 18.71
N LEU A 101 -8.75 12.03 19.36
CA LEU A 101 -8.17 11.09 20.32
C LEU A 101 -7.65 9.81 19.64
N THR A 102 -8.46 9.23 18.77
CA THR A 102 -8.16 8.22 17.75
C THR A 102 -7.56 8.91 16.52
N LYS A 103 -6.30 9.28 16.68
CA LYS A 103 -5.30 9.38 15.61
C LYS A 103 -5.70 8.60 14.33
N PRO A 104 -6.28 9.24 13.31
CA PRO A 104 -6.74 8.54 12.12
C PRO A 104 -5.54 7.94 11.39
N MET A 105 -5.59 6.63 11.17
CA MET A 105 -4.55 5.88 10.48
C MET A 105 -4.99 5.62 9.04
N GLU A 106 -4.13 5.97 8.09
CA GLU A 106 -4.26 5.62 6.68
C GLU A 106 -3.15 4.67 6.27
N VAL A 107 -3.37 3.96 5.17
CA VAL A 107 -2.37 3.06 4.59
C VAL A 107 -1.62 3.80 3.50
N CYS A 108 -0.29 3.79 3.57
CA CYS A 108 0.53 4.36 2.52
C CYS A 108 0.30 3.62 1.20
N GLN A 109 -0.02 4.35 0.14
CA GLN A 109 -0.30 3.77 -1.17
C GLN A 109 0.89 3.03 -1.76
N VAL A 110 2.13 3.38 -1.38
CA VAL A 110 3.37 2.80 -1.96
C VAL A 110 3.78 1.53 -1.22
N CYS A 111 4.00 1.61 0.10
CA CYS A 111 4.54 0.51 0.89
C CYS A 111 3.50 -0.24 1.73
N GLY A 112 2.24 0.22 1.78
CA GLY A 112 1.17 -0.47 2.52
C GLY A 112 1.29 -0.40 4.04
N CYS A 113 2.22 0.39 4.58
CA CYS A 113 2.34 0.57 6.03
C CYS A 113 1.30 1.59 6.53
N PHE A 114 0.79 1.36 7.74
CA PHE A 114 -0.08 2.32 8.43
C PHE A 114 0.72 3.57 8.81
N MET A 115 0.17 4.73 8.47
CA MET A 115 0.69 6.04 8.79
C MET A 115 -0.41 6.93 9.34
N LEU A 116 -0.03 7.85 10.20
CA LEU A 116 -0.93 8.79 10.84
C LEU A 116 -1.03 10.05 9.96
N VAL A 117 -2.24 10.37 9.52
CA VAL A 117 -2.47 11.44 8.53
C VAL A 117 -2.13 12.82 9.08
N ASN A 118 -2.40 13.02 10.38
CA ASN A 118 -2.27 14.30 11.08
C ASN A 118 -1.09 14.31 12.07
N ASP A 119 -0.04 13.51 11.82
CA ASP A 119 1.17 13.54 12.67
C ASP A 119 2.13 14.67 12.26
N VAL A 120 3.16 14.88 13.09
CA VAL A 120 4.24 15.83 12.82
C VAL A 120 4.90 15.50 11.49
N GLN A 121 5.07 16.52 10.64
CA GLN A 121 5.62 16.41 9.28
C GLN A 121 6.92 15.59 9.21
N GLN A 122 7.80 15.74 10.21
CA GLN A 122 9.05 14.99 10.30
C GLN A 122 8.84 13.47 10.26
N ARG A 123 7.80 12.93 10.91
CA ARG A 123 7.53 11.48 10.91
C ARG A 123 7.03 11.01 9.54
N ILE A 124 6.27 11.86 8.85
CA ILE A 124 5.81 11.61 7.48
C ILE A 124 7.02 11.57 6.53
N ASP A 125 7.96 12.50 6.70
CA ASP A 125 9.19 12.55 5.89
C ASP A 125 10.08 11.33 6.17
N ASP A 126 10.22 10.90 7.43
CA ASP A 126 10.95 9.68 7.80
C ASP A 126 10.33 8.42 7.17
N HIS A 127 9.01 8.38 7.03
CA HIS A 127 8.31 7.30 6.33
C HIS A 127 8.67 7.29 4.83
N TYR A 128 8.66 8.45 4.16
CA TYR A 128 9.00 8.57 2.74
C TYR A 128 10.48 8.30 2.45
N ALA A 129 11.37 8.72 3.35
CA ALA A 129 12.80 8.41 3.30
C ALA A 129 13.12 6.98 3.77
N GLY A 130 12.12 6.23 4.23
CA GLY A 130 12.27 4.86 4.68
C GLY A 130 12.65 3.91 3.55
N LYS A 131 13.53 2.94 3.86
CA LYS A 131 14.01 1.94 2.88
C LYS A 131 12.86 1.13 2.27
N GLN A 132 11.83 0.81 3.05
CA GLN A 132 10.66 0.08 2.57
C GLN A 132 9.88 0.91 1.53
N HIS A 133 9.61 2.18 1.84
CA HIS A 133 8.91 3.08 0.92
C HIS A 133 9.68 3.22 -0.39
N MET A 134 10.99 3.51 -0.31
CA MET A 134 11.84 3.63 -1.48
C MET A 134 11.96 2.33 -2.30
N ALA A 135 12.04 1.17 -1.64
CA ALA A 135 12.13 -0.12 -2.32
C ALA A 135 10.83 -0.44 -3.09
N TYR A 136 9.68 -0.29 -2.45
CA TYR A 136 8.38 -0.52 -3.11
C TYR A 136 8.12 0.49 -4.24
N ALA A 137 8.52 1.75 -4.07
CA ALA A 137 8.46 2.76 -5.14
C ALA A 137 9.25 2.31 -6.38
N ARG A 138 10.49 1.83 -6.19
CA ARG A 138 11.32 1.32 -7.30
C ARG A 138 10.73 0.07 -7.95
N ILE A 139 10.20 -0.85 -7.16
CA ILE A 139 9.58 -2.08 -7.67
C ILE A 139 8.38 -1.72 -8.56
N ARG A 140 7.51 -0.82 -8.10
CA ARG A 140 6.36 -0.35 -8.90
C ARG A 140 6.78 0.31 -10.19
N ALA A 141 7.74 1.23 -10.14
CA ALA A 141 8.27 1.88 -11.34
C ALA A 141 8.85 0.86 -12.33
N THR A 142 9.53 -0.18 -11.83
CA THR A 142 10.08 -1.25 -12.68
C THR A 142 8.97 -2.08 -13.33
N ILE A 143 7.91 -2.40 -12.59
CA ILE A 143 6.74 -3.13 -13.10
C ILE A 143 6.05 -2.31 -14.21
N GLU A 144 5.80 -1.04 -13.97
CA GLU A 144 5.20 -0.13 -14.96
C GLU A 144 6.07 -0.04 -16.23
N GLU A 145 7.39 0.04 -16.09
CA GLU A 145 8.30 0.04 -17.23
C GLU A 145 8.25 -1.28 -18.01
N MET A 146 8.21 -2.42 -17.32
CA MET A 146 8.10 -3.74 -17.94
C MET A 146 6.78 -3.91 -18.68
N ASP A 147 5.68 -3.43 -18.11
CA ASP A 147 4.34 -3.47 -18.70
C ASP A 147 4.25 -2.57 -19.93
N ARG A 148 4.81 -1.35 -19.87
CA ARG A 148 4.94 -0.46 -21.03
C ARG A 148 5.71 -1.13 -22.17
N LYS A 149 6.88 -1.71 -21.88
CA LYS A 149 7.67 -2.46 -22.88
C LYS A 149 6.92 -3.68 -23.41
N ARG A 150 6.11 -4.35 -22.60
CA ARG A 150 5.27 -5.48 -23.02
C ARG A 150 4.16 -5.03 -23.95
N GLU A 151 3.54 -3.89 -23.67
CA GLU A 151 2.53 -3.28 -24.52
C GLU A 151 3.11 -2.82 -25.85
N GLU A 152 4.28 -2.16 -25.85
CA GLU A 152 5.01 -1.79 -27.06
C GLU A 152 5.35 -3.02 -27.92
N ARG A 153 5.87 -4.08 -27.31
CA ARG A 153 6.10 -5.36 -28.00
C ARG A 153 4.82 -5.96 -28.57
N ARG A 154 3.69 -5.81 -27.88
CA ARG A 154 2.37 -6.27 -28.36
C ARG A 154 1.91 -5.44 -29.56
N LYS A 155 2.04 -4.10 -29.51
CA LYS A 155 1.72 -3.19 -30.62
C LYS A 155 2.63 -3.45 -31.82
N HIS A 156 3.94 -3.59 -31.60
CA HIS A 156 4.90 -3.92 -32.64
C HIS A 156 4.59 -5.27 -33.30
N ARG A 157 4.27 -6.31 -32.52
CA ARG A 157 3.80 -7.60 -33.06
C ARG A 157 2.51 -7.46 -33.85
N TYR A 158 1.55 -6.65 -33.38
CA TYR A 158 0.31 -6.41 -34.10
C TYR A 158 0.57 -5.75 -35.47
N ILE A 159 1.40 -4.70 -35.51
CA ILE A 159 1.76 -4.00 -36.75
C ILE A 159 2.54 -4.93 -37.69
N CYS A 160 3.55 -5.64 -37.18
CA CYS A 160 4.35 -6.58 -37.97
C CYS A 160 3.49 -7.72 -38.53
N ARG A 161 2.54 -8.26 -37.75
CA ARG A 161 1.58 -9.26 -38.23
C ARG A 161 0.65 -8.72 -39.31
N ARG A 162 0.25 -7.45 -39.23
CA ARG A 162 -0.69 -6.82 -40.18
C ARG A 162 -0.03 -6.40 -41.48
N TYR A 163 1.16 -5.80 -41.43
CA TYR A 163 1.81 -5.20 -42.59
C TYR A 163 2.98 -6.03 -43.14
N HIS A 164 3.53 -6.96 -42.36
CA HIS A 164 4.69 -7.73 -42.78
C HIS A 164 4.65 -9.22 -42.39
N PRO A 165 3.61 -9.98 -42.79
CA PRO A 165 3.42 -11.39 -42.42
C PRO A 165 4.56 -12.33 -42.85
N TYR A 166 5.29 -11.99 -43.93
CA TYR A 166 6.41 -12.79 -44.43
C TYR A 166 7.67 -12.71 -43.54
N LEU A 167 8.00 -11.55 -42.95
CA LEU A 167 9.12 -11.42 -41.99
C LEU A 167 8.83 -12.20 -40.72
N LEU A 168 7.58 -12.17 -40.25
CA LEU A 168 7.23 -12.85 -39.00
C LEU A 168 7.43 -14.36 -39.14
N LYS A 169 6.98 -14.95 -40.24
CA LYS A 169 7.25 -16.35 -40.58
C LYS A 169 8.74 -16.65 -40.73
N ALA A 170 9.52 -15.74 -41.32
CA ALA A 170 10.96 -15.91 -41.46
C ALA A 170 11.68 -15.92 -40.10
N LEU A 171 11.33 -14.99 -39.20
CA LEU A 171 11.87 -14.91 -37.84
C LEU A 171 11.47 -16.12 -36.98
N GLU A 172 10.25 -16.62 -37.16
CA GLU A 172 9.76 -17.81 -36.45
C GLU A 172 10.53 -19.06 -36.90
N LYS A 173 10.74 -19.20 -38.22
CA LYS A 173 11.56 -20.28 -38.80
C LYS A 173 13.03 -20.20 -38.36
N GLU A 174 13.60 -19.01 -38.27
CA GLU A 174 14.97 -18.80 -37.77
C GLU A 174 15.10 -19.21 -36.30
N ARG A 175 14.10 -18.88 -35.47
CA ARG A 175 14.05 -19.31 -34.07
C ARG A 175 13.94 -20.83 -33.95
N GLU A 176 13.07 -21.46 -34.73
CA GLU A 176 12.94 -22.92 -34.77
C GLU A 176 14.24 -23.61 -35.21
N GLU A 177 14.92 -23.07 -36.22
CA GLU A 177 16.22 -23.61 -36.67
C GLU A 177 17.28 -23.49 -35.58
N LYS A 178 17.31 -22.37 -34.84
CA LYS A 178 18.22 -22.17 -33.71
C LYS A 178 17.93 -23.15 -32.57
N GLU A 179 16.66 -23.32 -32.21
CA GLU A 179 16.25 -24.28 -31.17
C GLU A 179 16.58 -25.72 -31.57
N ARG A 180 16.42 -26.08 -32.85
CA ARG A 180 16.84 -27.39 -33.38
C ARG A 180 18.34 -27.58 -33.25
N LYS A 181 19.14 -26.61 -33.68
CA LYS A 181 20.62 -26.64 -33.55
C LYS A 181 21.07 -26.76 -32.09
N ASP A 182 20.43 -26.03 -31.18
CA ASP A 182 20.74 -26.11 -29.75
C ASP A 182 20.39 -27.49 -29.17
N ARG A 183 19.30 -28.12 -29.63
CA ARG A 183 18.94 -29.49 -29.24
C ARG A 183 19.93 -30.53 -29.79
N GLU A 184 20.25 -30.46 -31.08
CA GLU A 184 21.23 -31.35 -31.73
C GLU A 184 22.60 -31.24 -31.05
N LYS A 185 23.02 -30.03 -30.67
CA LYS A 185 24.25 -29.81 -29.92
C LYS A 185 24.21 -30.48 -28.54
N LYS A 186 23.12 -30.33 -27.79
CA LYS A 186 22.96 -30.99 -26.49
C LYS A 186 23.00 -32.51 -26.60
N GLU A 187 22.31 -33.08 -27.59
CA GLU A 187 22.31 -34.53 -27.84
C GLU A 187 23.71 -35.04 -28.21
N ARG A 188 24.46 -34.27 -29.00
CA ARG A 188 25.86 -34.56 -29.32
C ARG A 188 26.75 -34.51 -28.09
N ASP A 189 26.64 -33.45 -27.29
CA ASP A 189 27.41 -33.30 -26.04
C ASP A 189 27.09 -34.43 -25.04
N GLU A 190 25.83 -34.86 -24.95
CA GLU A 190 25.43 -36.00 -24.11
C GLU A 190 25.99 -37.33 -24.61
N ARG A 191 26.00 -37.55 -25.92
CA ARG A 191 26.61 -38.73 -26.54
C ARG A 191 28.11 -38.77 -26.28
N ASP A 192 28.82 -37.66 -26.50
CA ASP A 192 30.26 -37.58 -26.28
C ASP A 192 30.62 -37.87 -24.81
N ARG A 193 29.84 -37.34 -23.85
CA ARG A 193 29.99 -37.66 -22.41
C ARG A 193 29.68 -39.11 -22.07
N ARG A 194 28.80 -39.77 -22.82
CA ARG A 194 28.51 -41.20 -22.63
C ARG A 194 29.67 -42.04 -23.13
N ASP A 195 30.13 -41.77 -24.34
CA ASP A 195 31.27 -42.47 -24.95
C ASP A 195 32.54 -42.32 -24.10
N GLU A 196 32.77 -41.14 -23.52
CA GLU A 196 33.89 -40.91 -22.61
C GLU A 196 33.80 -41.77 -21.33
N ARG A 197 32.62 -41.86 -20.73
CA ARG A 197 32.38 -42.74 -19.57
C ARG A 197 32.53 -44.22 -19.90
N ASP A 198 32.06 -44.64 -21.07
CA ASP A 198 32.18 -46.03 -21.49
C ASP A 198 33.66 -46.41 -21.72
N ARG A 199 34.45 -45.52 -22.34
CA ARG A 199 35.91 -45.68 -22.47
C ARG A 199 36.63 -45.71 -21.12
N GLU A 200 36.18 -44.92 -20.14
CA GLU A 200 36.74 -44.94 -18.79
C GLU A 200 36.47 -46.28 -18.09
N ARG A 201 35.24 -46.80 -18.19
CA ARG A 201 34.87 -48.12 -17.67
C ARG A 201 35.66 -49.26 -18.33
N GLU A 202 35.93 -49.17 -19.62
CA GLU A 202 36.78 -50.14 -20.33
C GLU A 202 38.22 -50.11 -19.79
N ARG A 203 38.81 -48.92 -19.63
CA ARG A 203 40.14 -48.75 -19.04
C ARG A 203 40.23 -49.29 -17.61
N GLU A 204 39.17 -49.14 -16.80
CA GLU A 204 39.13 -49.72 -15.45
C GLU A 204 39.10 -51.25 -15.49
N ARG A 205 38.28 -51.85 -16.35
CA ARG A 205 38.22 -53.31 -16.53
C ARG A 205 39.56 -53.89 -16.97
N ASP A 206 40.27 -53.20 -17.86
CA ASP A 206 41.59 -53.64 -18.31
C ASP A 206 42.61 -53.57 -17.16
N ARG A 207 42.62 -52.50 -16.36
CA ARG A 207 43.46 -52.41 -15.14
C ARG A 207 43.16 -53.50 -14.13
N ASP A 208 41.89 -53.87 -13.95
CA ASP A 208 41.51 -54.94 -13.02
C ASP A 208 41.97 -56.32 -13.53
N ARG A 209 41.86 -56.60 -14.84
CA ARG A 209 42.45 -57.80 -15.45
C ARG A 209 43.96 -57.87 -15.27
N ASP A 210 44.67 -56.75 -15.43
CA ASP A 210 46.11 -56.69 -15.22
C ASP A 210 46.48 -57.00 -13.76
N ARG A 211 45.73 -56.43 -12.79
CA ARG A 211 45.91 -56.73 -11.36
C ARG A 211 45.64 -58.19 -11.01
N GLU A 212 44.62 -58.81 -11.62
CA GLU A 212 44.34 -60.23 -11.44
C GLU A 212 45.49 -61.08 -11.97
N ARG A 213 46.00 -60.75 -13.17
CA ARG A 213 47.14 -61.43 -13.78
C ARG A 213 48.41 -61.32 -12.92
N ASP A 214 48.67 -60.17 -12.32
CA ASP A 214 49.80 -59.98 -11.40
C ASP A 214 49.64 -60.80 -10.12
N ARG A 215 48.42 -60.87 -9.55
CA ARG A 215 48.14 -61.72 -8.36
C ARG A 215 48.33 -63.20 -8.64
N ASP A 216 47.92 -63.67 -9.82
CA ASP A 216 48.11 -65.06 -10.22
C ASP A 216 49.61 -65.37 -10.37
N ARG A 217 50.37 -64.45 -10.97
CA ARG A 217 51.83 -64.55 -11.09
C ARG A 217 52.54 -64.60 -9.73
N ASP A 218 52.05 -63.85 -8.76
CA ASP A 218 52.59 -63.86 -7.38
C ASP A 218 52.18 -65.13 -6.60
N ARG A 219 51.01 -65.71 -6.88
CA ARG A 219 50.65 -67.04 -6.36
C ARG A 219 51.54 -68.13 -6.91
N ASP A 220 51.85 -68.09 -8.21
CA ASP A 220 52.76 -69.04 -8.84
C ASP A 220 54.17 -68.94 -8.25
N ARG A 221 54.69 -67.71 -8.05
CA ARG A 221 55.97 -67.51 -7.34
C ARG A 221 55.97 -68.05 -5.92
N LYS A 222 54.90 -67.83 -5.14
CA LYS A 222 54.77 -68.36 -3.77
C LYS A 222 54.67 -69.89 -3.73
N ARG A 223 54.17 -70.51 -4.80
CA ARG A 223 54.12 -71.96 -4.93
C ARG A 223 55.52 -72.54 -5.20
N ASP A 224 56.27 -71.90 -6.10
CA ASP A 224 57.67 -72.25 -6.38
C ASP A 224 58.59 -72.08 -5.15
N ASP A 225 58.38 -71.05 -4.32
CA ASP A 225 59.15 -70.86 -3.08
C ASP A 225 58.84 -71.93 -2.01
N ARG A 226 57.60 -72.46 -1.95
CA ARG A 226 57.28 -73.59 -1.05
C ARG A 226 57.92 -74.89 -1.49
N ASP A 227 58.03 -75.13 -2.79
CA ASP A 227 58.67 -76.32 -3.33
C ASP A 227 60.21 -76.28 -3.17
N ARG A 228 60.81 -75.11 -2.92
CA ARG A 228 62.24 -74.95 -2.57
C ARG A 228 62.53 -74.93 -1.07
N GLY A 229 61.52 -74.88 -0.21
CA GLY A 229 61.67 -74.79 1.26
C GLY A 229 61.89 -76.12 2.00
N CYS A 230 62.08 -77.22 1.28
CA CYS A 230 62.31 -78.55 1.87
C CYS A 230 63.74 -79.03 1.58
N VAL A 231 64.73 -78.37 2.20
CA VAL A 231 66.09 -78.92 2.35
C VAL A 231 66.51 -78.68 3.80
N LEU A 232 66.97 -79.77 4.42
CA LEU A 232 67.59 -79.89 5.75
C LEU A 232 68.58 -78.77 6.10
#